data_AF-A0A1E5VAR7-F1
#
_entry.id   AF-A0A1E5VAR7-F1
#
_cell.length_a   1.000
_cell.length_b   1.000
_cell.length_c   1.000
_cell.angle_alpha   90.00
_cell.angle_beta   90.00
_cell.angle_gamma   90.00
#
_symmetry.space_group_name_H-M   'P 1'
#
loop_
_entity.id
_entity.type
_entity.pdbx_description
1 polymer ?
#
loop_
_entity_poly.entity_id
_entity_poly.type
_entity_poly.pdbx_seq_one_letter_code
_entity_poly.pdbx_strand_id
1 'polypeptide(L)' 'LKQLMTVVANSRRFKVSDWFLNRKKDYKDGRFSQVFSNTLNMKLRDDLKRLKEIRADSPSAPSKKLTSDPVVGGPTN' A
#
# COMPACT_ATOMS: atom_id res chain seq x y z
N LEU A 1 -30.05 10.09 2.95
CA LEU A 1 -28.64 9.66 3.15
C LEU A 1 -28.44 8.15 3.20
N LYS A 2 -29.20 7.40 4.02
CA LYS A 2 -29.02 5.94 4.21
C LYS A 2 -29.13 5.12 2.91
N GLN A 3 -30.11 5.43 2.04
CA GLN A 3 -30.28 4.74 0.75
C GLN A 3 -29.06 4.87 -0.16
N LEU A 4 -28.47 6.07 -0.27
CA LEU A 4 -27.25 6.31 -1.04
C LEU A 4 -26.07 5.49 -0.51
N MET A 5 -25.90 5.44 0.80
CA MET A 5 -24.85 4.62 1.43
C MET A 5 -25.05 3.12 1.15
N THR A 6 -26.29 2.63 1.15
CA THR A 6 -26.61 1.24 0.79
C THR A 6 -26.25 0.91 -0.66
N VAL A 7 -26.52 1.84 -1.59
CA VAL A 7 -26.19 1.68 -3.02
C VAL A 7 -24.68 1.66 -3.23
N VAL A 8 -23.94 2.57 -2.59
CA VAL A 8 -22.47 2.66 -2.71
C VAL A 8 -21.79 1.43 -2.09
N ALA A 9 -22.29 0.93 -0.96
CA ALA A 9 -21.74 -0.26 -0.31
C ALA A 9 -22.02 -1.55 -1.09
N ASN A 10 -23.12 -1.61 -1.85
CA ASN A 10 -23.58 -2.82 -2.57
C ASN A 10 -23.78 -2.57 -4.06
N SER A 11 -22.89 -1.81 -4.71
CA SER A 11 -23.07 -1.34 -6.09
C SER A 11 -23.31 -2.45 -7.12
N ARG A 12 -22.72 -3.64 -6.94
CA ARG A 12 -23.00 -4.81 -7.78
C ARG A 12 -24.46 -5.26 -7.79
N ARG A 13 -25.17 -5.12 -6.68
CA ARG A 13 -26.59 -5.50 -6.57
C ARG A 13 -27.50 -4.55 -7.34
N PHE A 14 -27.02 -3.35 -7.65
CA PHE A 14 -27.73 -2.31 -8.38
C PHE A 14 -27.35 -2.25 -9.86
N LYS A 15 -26.79 -3.34 -10.42
CA LYS A 15 -26.37 -3.43 -11.83
C LYS A 15 -25.32 -2.37 -12.24
N VAL A 16 -24.59 -1.80 -11.28
CA VAL A 16 -23.44 -0.94 -11.60
C VAL A 16 -22.36 -1.82 -12.22
N SER A 17 -21.94 -1.48 -13.43
CA SER A 17 -20.92 -2.25 -14.14
C SER A 17 -19.55 -2.14 -13.46
N ASP A 18 -18.75 -3.20 -13.59
CA ASP A 18 -17.43 -3.28 -12.95
C ASP A 18 -16.44 -2.19 -13.43
N TRP A 19 -16.66 -1.61 -14.62
CA TRP A 19 -15.86 -0.50 -15.13
C TRP A 19 -16.02 0.80 -14.30
N PHE A 20 -17.07 0.93 -13.51
CA PHE A 20 -17.28 2.09 -12.63
C PHE A 20 -16.69 1.89 -11.23
N LEU A 21 -16.25 0.68 -10.88
CA LEU A 21 -15.69 0.39 -9.57
C LEU A 21 -14.30 1.00 -9.41
N ASN A 22 -14.05 1.62 -8.26
CA ASN A 22 -12.80 2.35 -7.99
C ASN A 22 -11.59 1.45 -7.74
N ARG A 23 -11.79 0.17 -7.42
CA ARG A 23 -10.73 -0.84 -7.35
C ARG A 23 -10.94 -1.86 -8.46
N LYS A 24 -10.14 -1.76 -9.51
CA LYS A 24 -10.17 -2.67 -10.66
C LYS A 24 -9.01 -3.64 -10.56
N LYS A 25 -9.27 -4.93 -10.78
CA LYS A 25 -8.24 -5.99 -10.82
C LYS A 25 -7.23 -5.86 -9.67
N ASP A 26 -7.71 -5.95 -8.43
CA ASP A 26 -6.83 -5.88 -7.26
C ASP A 26 -5.67 -6.87 -7.39
N TYR A 27 -4.47 -6.46 -6.99
CA TYR A 27 -3.26 -7.27 -7.20
C TYR A 27 -3.20 -8.54 -6.33
N LYS A 28 -3.97 -8.62 -5.24
CA LYS A 28 -4.01 -9.79 -4.36
C LYS A 28 -5.01 -10.82 -4.85
N ASP A 29 -6.21 -10.39 -5.16
CA ASP A 29 -7.34 -11.30 -5.43
C ASP A 29 -7.94 -11.16 -6.83
N GLY A 30 -7.43 -10.25 -7.66
CA GLY A 30 -7.84 -10.07 -9.06
C GLY A 30 -9.24 -9.50 -9.24
N ARG A 31 -9.96 -9.21 -8.15
CA ARG A 31 -11.36 -8.81 -8.18
C ARG A 31 -11.53 -7.31 -8.39
N PHE A 32 -12.68 -6.97 -8.97
CA PHE A 32 -13.19 -5.62 -8.99
C PHE A 32 -13.94 -5.36 -7.69
N SER A 33 -13.81 -4.20 -7.06
CA SER A 33 -14.52 -3.88 -5.81
C SER A 33 -14.74 -2.38 -5.65
N GLN A 34 -15.76 -2.02 -4.87
CA GLN A 34 -15.93 -0.66 -4.39
C GLN A 34 -15.32 -0.55 -3.01
N VAL A 35 -14.35 0.34 -2.84
CA VAL A 35 -13.64 0.56 -1.58
C VAL A 35 -13.92 1.97 -1.09
N PHE A 36 -14.27 2.14 0.18
CA PHE A 36 -14.59 3.45 0.76
C PHE A 36 -13.98 3.60 2.17
N SER A 37 -13.93 4.84 2.66
CA SER A 37 -13.50 5.21 4.02
C SER A 37 -12.14 4.60 4.42
N ASN A 38 -12.06 3.98 5.60
CA ASN A 38 -10.81 3.45 6.15
C ASN A 38 -10.16 2.39 5.25
N THR A 39 -10.97 1.56 4.59
CA THR A 39 -10.48 0.51 3.70
C THR A 39 -9.75 1.10 2.49
N LEU A 40 -10.18 2.27 2.01
CA LEU A 40 -9.50 2.98 0.93
C LEU A 40 -8.09 3.43 1.37
N ASN A 41 -7.99 4.00 2.57
CA ASN A 41 -6.72 4.45 3.13
C ASN A 41 -5.74 3.30 3.34
N MET A 42 -6.21 2.15 3.82
CA MET A 42 -5.36 0.97 4.01
C MET A 42 -4.83 0.45 2.67
N LYS A 43 -5.70 0.30 1.67
CA LYS A 43 -5.32 -0.17 0.33
C LYS A 43 -4.32 0.77 -0.35
N LEU A 44 -4.50 2.08 -0.21
CA LEU A 44 -3.56 3.08 -0.74
C LEU A 44 -2.18 2.97 -0.08
N ARG A 45 -2.11 2.75 1.24
CA ARG A 45 -0.84 2.57 1.96
C ARG A 45 -0.08 1.34 1.49
N ASP A 46 -0.77 0.22 1.31
CA ASP A 46 -0.16 -1.02 0.83
C ASP A 46 0.37 -0.85 -0.60
N ASP A 47 -0.41 -0.22 -1.48
CA ASP A 47 0.00 0.05 -2.86
C ASP A 47 1.22 0.99 -2.90
N LEU A 48 1.24 2.05 -2.08
CA LEU A 48 2.38 2.97 -1.96
C LEU A 48 3.63 2.29 -1.41
N LYS A 49 3.49 1.41 -0.40
CA LYS A 49 4.61 0.62 0.12
C LYS A 49 5.18 -0.26 -0.98
N ARG A 50 4.32 -0.97 -1.72
CA ARG A 50 4.76 -1.82 -2.83
C ARG A 50 5.44 -1.01 -3.95
N LEU A 51 4.91 0.16 -4.28
CA LEU A 51 5.55 1.04 -5.26
C LEU A 51 6.94 1.49 -4.80
N LYS A 52 7.12 1.77 -3.51
CA LYS A 52 8.44 2.08 -2.94
C LYS A 52 9.41 0.88 -3.00
N GLU A 53 8.94 -0.32 -2.73
CA GLU A 53 9.76 -1.54 -2.80
C GLU A 53 10.17 -1.89 -4.24
N ILE A 54 9.24 -1.75 -5.20
CA ILE A 54 9.53 -2.02 -6.62
C ILE A 54 10.45 -0.94 -7.21
N ARG A 55 10.37 0.29 -6.71
CA ARG A 55 11.25 1.39 -7.07
C ARG A 55 12.56 1.24 -6.29
N ALA A 56 13.35 0.23 -6.67
CA ALA A 56 14.67 -0.08 -6.09
C ALA A 56 15.63 1.12 -6.02
N ASP A 57 15.37 2.22 -6.75
CA ASP A 57 16.17 3.44 -6.72
C ASP A 57 15.33 4.70 -6.40
N SER A 58 15.07 4.94 -5.11
CA SER A 58 14.74 6.30 -4.65
C SER A 58 15.53 6.60 -3.38
N PRO A 59 16.36 7.67 -3.36
CA PRO A 59 17.43 7.89 -2.39
C PRO A 59 16.96 8.25 -0.97
N SER A 60 15.68 8.03 -0.65
CA SER A 60 15.13 8.25 0.69
C SER A 60 15.28 7.04 1.62
N ALA A 61 16.02 6.01 1.23
CA ALA A 61 16.38 4.94 2.16
C ALA A 61 17.21 5.58 3.30
N PRO A 62 16.83 5.41 4.58
CA PRO A 62 17.67 5.88 5.67
C PRO A 62 19.00 5.16 5.56
N SER A 63 20.04 5.94 5.26
CA SER A 63 21.42 5.48 5.17
C SER A 63 21.70 4.62 6.39
N LYS A 64 21.90 3.31 6.18
CA LYS A 64 22.33 2.43 7.25
C LYS A 64 23.67 3.03 7.69
N LYS A 65 23.71 3.70 8.84
CA LYS A 65 24.99 4.10 9.45
C LYS A 65 25.75 2.79 9.56
N LEU A 66 26.81 2.62 8.76
CA LEU A 66 27.82 1.63 9.08
C LEU A 66 28.33 2.06 10.45
N THR A 67 27.90 1.35 11.48
CA THR A 67 28.59 1.37 12.75
C THR A 67 29.96 0.79 12.42
N SER A 68 30.97 1.66 12.35
CA SER A 68 32.34 1.21 12.36
C SER A 68 32.52 0.47 13.68
N ASP A 69 32.56 -0.86 13.63
CA ASP A 69 32.98 -1.65 14.76
C ASP A 69 34.38 -1.16 15.17
N PRO A 70 34.65 -0.90 16.46
CA PRO A 70 35.98 -0.50 16.87
C PRO A 70 36.94 -1.68 16.60
N VAL A 71 37.96 -1.42 15.79
CA VAL A 71 39.06 -2.33 15.54
C VAL A 71 39.67 -2.74 16.89
N VAL A 72 39.44 -4.00 17.28
CA VAL A 72 40.19 -4.66 18.33
C VAL A 72 41.61 -4.89 17.80
N GLY A 73 42.61 -4.25 18.41
CA GLY A 73 44.00 -4.66 18.24
C GLY A 73 45.04 -3.59 18.53
N GLY A 74 45.77 -3.76 19.64
CA GLY A 74 47.10 -3.19 19.84
C GLY A 74 47.57 -3.26 21.29
N PRO A 75 48.63 -4.04 21.62
CA PRO A 75 49.14 -4.10 22.98
C PRO A 75 49.85 -2.79 23.34
N THR A 76 49.55 -2.26 24.53
CA THR A 76 50.26 -1.13 25.12
C THR A 76 51.65 -1.59 25.60
N ASN A 77 52.68 -0.84 25.20
CA ASN A 77 54.03 -0.92 25.75
C ASN A 77 54.04 -0.39 27.20
#